data_AF-A0A5D2TFU7-F1
#
_entry.id   AF-A0A5D2TFU7-F1
#
_cell.length_a   1.000
_cell.length_b   1.000
_cell.length_c   1.000
_cell.angle_alpha   90.00
_cell.angle_beta   90.00
_cell.angle_gamma   90.00
#
_symmetry.space_group_name_H-M   'P 1'
#
loop_
_entity.id
_entity.type
_entity.pdbx_description
1 polymer ?
#
loop_
_entity_poly.entity_id
_entity_poly.type
_entity_poly.pdbx_seq_one_letter_code
_entity_poly.pdbx_strand_id
1 'polypeptide(L)'
;MVVTEKCDVYSFGVLALETLMGKHPGELLVSLSASVSKNIMLSDILDPRLSLPSDRRVARDIVFAATVAFACLRSNPKFRPTMKSASQEFHSRKRPVANRLQAISLLQLKEHDLYMDDEAKFQSQKSGEIVGLHASSST
;
A
#
# COMPACT_ATOMS: atom_id res chain seq x y z
N MET A 1 7.18 28.69 -8.27
CA MET A 1 6.96 27.61 -7.28
C MET A 1 6.40 28.27 -6.02
N VAL A 2 5.22 27.84 -5.55
CA VAL A 2 4.67 28.34 -4.27
C VAL A 2 5.18 27.42 -3.18
N VAL A 3 5.93 27.96 -2.23
CA VAL A 3 6.44 27.21 -1.08
C VAL A 3 5.31 27.08 -0.05
N THR A 4 4.99 25.84 0.29
CA THR A 4 3.94 25.50 1.28
C THR A 4 4.41 24.27 2.06
N GLU A 5 3.72 23.92 3.16
CA GLU A 5 3.97 22.68 3.91
C GLU A 5 3.90 21.42 3.01
N LYS A 6 3.22 21.49 1.86
CA LYS A 6 3.17 20.38 0.89
C LYS A 6 4.52 20.11 0.21
N CYS A 7 5.45 21.05 0.22
CA CYS A 7 6.83 20.85 -0.23
C CYS A 7 7.59 19.94 0.74
N ASP A 8 7.36 20.10 2.04
CA ASP A 8 7.95 19.22 3.06
C ASP A 8 7.36 17.82 2.98
N VAL A 9 6.04 17.71 2.73
CA VAL A 9 5.39 16.41 2.48
C VAL A 9 6.00 15.70 1.27
N TYR A 10 6.27 16.42 0.18
CA TYR A 10 6.91 15.83 -1.00
C TYR A 10 8.33 15.36 -0.68
N SER A 11 9.11 16.20 0.00
CA SER A 11 10.49 15.89 0.38
C SER A 11 10.56 14.69 1.32
N PHE A 12 9.59 14.56 2.24
CA PHE A 12 9.42 13.36 3.05
C PHE A 12 9.13 12.12 2.20
N GLY A 13 8.25 12.22 1.19
CA GLY A 13 7.99 11.13 0.26
C GLY A 13 9.25 10.66 -0.47
N VAL A 14 10.11 11.60 -0.89
CA VAL A 14 11.43 11.29 -1.49
C VAL A 14 12.32 10.57 -0.48
N LEU A 15 12.42 11.07 0.75
CA LEU A 15 13.24 10.47 1.81
C LEU A 15 12.76 9.07 2.20
N ALA A 16 11.46 8.85 2.30
CA ALA A 16 10.88 7.55 2.60
C ALA A 16 11.20 6.54 1.49
N LEU A 17 11.10 6.97 0.23
CA LEU A 17 11.46 6.13 -0.91
C LEU A 17 12.98 5.87 -0.97
N GLU A 18 13.81 6.88 -0.70
CA GLU A 18 15.26 6.73 -0.58
C GLU A 18 15.64 5.70 0.50
N THR A 19 14.93 5.71 1.63
CA THR A 19 15.11 4.73 2.71
C THR A 19 14.76 3.31 2.26
N LEU A 20 13.66 3.13 1.52
CA LEU A 20 13.26 1.83 0.98
C LEU A 20 14.24 1.31 -0.08
N MET A 21 14.79 2.22 -0.89
CA MET A 21 15.68 1.89 -2.00
C MET A 21 17.16 1.78 -1.61
N GLY A 22 17.56 2.30 -0.46
CA GLY A 22 18.96 2.42 -0.06
C GLY A 22 19.79 3.38 -0.93
N LYS A 23 19.13 4.18 -1.78
CA LYS A 23 19.74 5.15 -2.71
C LYS A 23 18.73 6.21 -3.15
N HIS A 24 19.23 7.36 -3.60
CA HIS A 24 18.39 8.47 -4.04
C HIS A 24 17.50 8.07 -5.26
N PRO A 25 16.17 8.34 -5.23
CA PRO A 25 15.22 7.85 -6.22
C PRO A 25 15.14 8.71 -7.50
N GLY A 26 16.07 9.65 -7.72
CA GLY A 26 15.98 10.66 -8.78
C GLY A 26 15.67 10.11 -10.18
N GLU A 27 16.43 9.10 -10.64
CA GLU A 27 16.21 8.47 -11.96
C GLU A 27 14.84 7.78 -12.05
N LEU A 28 14.41 7.14 -10.96
CA LEU A 28 13.11 6.46 -10.87
C LEU A 28 11.97 7.48 -10.96
N LEU A 29 12.08 8.60 -10.24
CA LEU A 29 11.07 9.67 -10.27
C LEU A 29 10.95 10.30 -11.66
N VAL A 30 12.07 10.51 -12.35
CA VAL A 30 12.08 10.97 -13.75
C VAL A 30 11.35 9.97 -14.64
N SER A 31 11.69 8.68 -14.56
CA SER A 31 11.06 7.62 -15.37
C SER A 31 9.55 7.51 -15.11
N LEU A 32 9.13 7.62 -13.85
CA LEU A 32 7.74 7.56 -13.43
C LEU A 32 6.94 8.80 -13.85
N SER A 33 7.58 9.97 -13.93
CA SER A 33 6.97 11.21 -14.42
C SER A 33 6.69 11.16 -15.92
N ALA A 34 7.57 10.51 -16.68
CA ALA A 34 7.46 10.33 -18.12
C ALA A 34 6.52 9.17 -18.51
N SER A 35 5.93 8.45 -17.54
CA SER A 35 5.10 7.25 -17.76
C SER A 35 5.80 6.16 -18.59
N VAL A 36 7.14 6.17 -18.58
CA VAL A 36 7.99 5.21 -19.31
C VAL A 36 8.13 3.90 -18.53
N SER A 37 7.94 3.95 -17.21
CA SER A 37 8.07 2.82 -16.28
C SER A 37 6.79 1.97 -16.18
N LYS A 38 6.36 1.31 -17.26
CA LYS A 38 5.08 0.57 -17.25
C LYS A 38 5.09 -0.74 -16.43
N ASN A 39 6.24 -1.24 -15.98
CA ASN A 39 6.33 -2.56 -15.35
C ASN A 39 7.39 -2.68 -14.22
N ILE A 40 7.73 -1.60 -13.52
CA ILE A 40 8.63 -1.72 -12.35
C ILE A 40 7.83 -2.23 -11.16
N MET A 41 8.28 -3.34 -10.55
CA MET A 41 7.67 -3.87 -9.34
C MET A 41 8.30 -3.22 -8.10
N LEU A 42 7.55 -3.19 -7.00
CA LEU A 42 8.05 -2.69 -5.72
C LEU A 42 9.29 -3.47 -5.28
N SER A 43 9.32 -4.79 -5.49
CA SER A 43 10.49 -5.62 -5.19
C SER A 43 11.76 -5.21 -5.92
N ASP A 44 11.64 -4.61 -7.10
CA ASP A 44 12.78 -4.30 -7.98
C ASP A 44 13.54 -3.06 -7.51
N ILE A 45 12.90 -2.24 -6.66
CA ILE A 45 13.48 -1.00 -6.17
C ILE A 45 13.98 -1.08 -4.74
N LEU A 46 13.64 -2.13 -3.98
CA LEU A 46 14.09 -2.26 -2.59
C LEU A 46 15.62 -2.33 -2.51
N ASP A 47 16.18 -1.86 -1.39
CA ASP A 47 17.62 -1.86 -1.16
C ASP A 47 18.23 -3.25 -1.45
N PRO A 48 19.07 -3.38 -2.50
CA PRO A 48 19.58 -4.68 -2.92
C PRO A 48 20.59 -5.27 -1.94
N ARG A 49 21.05 -4.50 -0.96
CA ARG A 49 21.91 -4.98 0.14
C ARG A 49 21.14 -5.76 1.18
N LEU A 50 19.80 -5.67 1.18
CA LEU A 50 18.92 -6.39 2.09
C LEU A 50 18.26 -7.58 1.37
N SER A 51 18.16 -8.70 2.08
CA SER A 51 17.38 -9.84 1.58
C SER A 51 15.89 -9.49 1.56
N LEU A 52 15.17 -9.90 0.51
CA LEU A 52 13.72 -9.74 0.45
C LEU A 52 13.07 -10.43 1.66
N PRO A 53 12.17 -9.74 2.40
CA PRO A 53 11.67 -10.27 3.66
C PRO A 53 10.83 -11.52 3.43
N SER A 54 11.11 -12.55 4.23
CA SER A 54 10.29 -13.77 4.28
C SER A 54 9.09 -13.63 5.23
N ASP A 55 9.16 -12.73 6.22
CA ASP A 55 8.03 -12.43 7.11
C ASP A 55 6.98 -11.59 6.37
N ARG A 56 5.76 -12.13 6.29
CA ARG A 56 4.60 -11.48 5.67
C ARG A 56 4.24 -10.15 6.33
N ARG A 57 4.43 -9.99 7.64
CA ARG A 57 4.18 -8.72 8.34
C ARG A 57 5.13 -7.64 7.86
N VAL A 58 6.42 -7.95 7.79
CA VAL A 58 7.45 -7.04 7.28
C VAL A 58 7.17 -6.69 5.82
N ALA A 59 6.79 -7.67 4.99
CA ALA A 59 6.38 -7.39 3.63
C ALA A 59 5.19 -6.40 3.57
N ARG A 60 4.17 -6.59 4.41
CA ARG A 60 3.02 -5.65 4.49
C ARG A 60 3.41 -4.26 4.99
N ASP A 61 4.35 -4.16 5.94
CA ASP A 61 4.92 -2.89 6.40
C ASP A 61 5.64 -2.15 5.25
N ILE A 62 6.41 -2.87 4.42
CA ILE A 62 7.08 -2.29 3.25
C ILE A 62 6.08 -1.79 2.22
N VAL A 63 5.05 -2.58 1.89
CA VAL A 63 3.99 -2.14 0.98
C VAL A 63 3.34 -0.89 1.50
N PHE A 64 2.98 -0.88 2.79
CA PHE A 64 2.36 0.26 3.45
C PHE A 64 3.24 1.52 3.38
N ALA A 65 4.52 1.41 3.75
CA ALA A 65 5.46 2.51 3.70
C ALA A 65 5.62 3.06 2.28
N ALA A 66 5.68 2.17 1.28
CA ALA A 66 5.71 2.57 -0.13
C ALA A 66 4.41 3.30 -0.52
N THR A 67 3.24 2.79 -0.15
CA THR A 67 1.95 3.47 -0.40
C THR A 67 1.93 4.90 0.13
N VAL A 68 2.32 5.10 1.40
CA VAL A 68 2.39 6.44 2.00
C VAL A 68 3.41 7.32 1.28
N ALA A 69 4.59 6.78 0.93
CA ALA A 69 5.60 7.53 0.18
C ALA A 69 5.06 7.99 -1.19
N PHE A 70 4.40 7.12 -1.95
CA PHE A 70 3.81 7.47 -3.24
C PHE A 70 2.66 8.47 -3.13
N ALA A 71 1.84 8.41 -2.07
CA ALA A 71 0.83 9.43 -1.77
C ALA A 71 1.46 10.81 -1.51
N CYS A 72 2.59 10.84 -0.79
CA CYS A 72 3.37 12.07 -0.56
C CYS A 72 4.00 12.63 -1.85
N LEU A 73 4.35 11.77 -2.81
CA LEU A 73 5.00 12.12 -4.08
C LEU A 73 4.04 12.57 -5.19
N ARG A 74 2.73 12.69 -4.92
CA ARG A 74 1.75 13.17 -5.92
C ARG A 74 2.16 14.52 -6.51
N SER A 75 2.15 14.64 -7.84
CA SER A 75 2.57 15.87 -8.53
C SER A 75 1.71 17.06 -8.16
N ASN A 76 0.39 16.87 -8.03
CA ASN A 76 -0.53 17.91 -7.56
C ASN A 76 -0.52 17.98 -6.02
N PRO A 77 -0.09 19.10 -5.42
CA PRO A 77 0.00 19.25 -3.96
C PRO A 77 -1.33 19.03 -3.21
N LYS A 78 -2.48 19.22 -3.88
CA LYS A 78 -3.82 19.02 -3.29
C LYS A 78 -4.10 17.56 -2.94
N PHE A 79 -3.51 16.61 -3.67
CA PHE A 79 -3.68 15.17 -3.43
C PHE A 79 -2.66 14.56 -2.48
N ARG A 80 -1.63 15.32 -2.08
CA ARG A 80 -0.72 14.87 -1.03
C ARG A 80 -1.46 14.87 0.31
N PRO A 81 -1.16 13.97 1.25
CA PRO A 81 -1.67 14.06 2.61
C PRO A 81 -1.13 15.30 3.33
N THR A 82 -1.56 15.52 4.57
CA THR A 82 -0.86 16.40 5.51
C THR A 82 0.21 15.59 6.25
N MET A 83 1.23 16.23 6.81
CA MET A 83 2.25 15.51 7.60
C MET A 83 1.63 14.82 8.83
N LYS A 84 0.62 15.44 9.45
CA LYS A 84 -0.16 14.84 10.54
C LYS A 84 -0.85 13.56 10.09
N SER A 85 -1.53 13.58 8.93
CA SER A 85 -2.20 12.40 8.38
C SER A 85 -1.19 11.30 8.05
N ALA A 86 -0.08 11.63 7.39
CA ALA A 86 0.97 10.66 7.08
C ALA A 86 1.56 10.01 8.35
N SER A 87 1.79 10.78 9.42
CA SER A 87 2.24 10.25 10.71
C SER A 87 1.19 9.34 11.37
N GLN A 88 -0.08 9.73 11.33
CA GLN A 88 -1.18 8.93 11.87
C GLN A 88 -1.35 7.59 11.15
N GLU A 89 -1.15 7.57 9.83
CA GLU A 89 -1.15 6.35 9.04
C GLU A 89 -0.15 5.33 9.63
N PHE A 90 1.11 5.72 9.87
CA PHE A 90 2.11 4.83 10.48
C PHE A 90 1.73 4.35 11.89
N HIS A 91 1.01 5.16 12.66
CA HIS A 91 0.56 4.79 14.01
C HIS A 91 -0.62 3.82 14.01
N SER A 92 -1.48 3.86 12.99
CA SER A 92 -2.78 3.16 12.97
C SER A 92 -2.69 1.62 12.98
N ARG A 93 -1.50 1.05 12.75
CA ARG A 93 -1.25 -0.40 12.56
C ARG A 93 -2.11 -1.07 11.46
N LYS A 94 -2.85 -0.29 10.67
CA LYS A 94 -3.59 -0.80 9.50
C LYS A 94 -2.57 -1.17 8.42
N ARG A 95 -2.76 -2.33 7.78
CA ARG A 95 -1.83 -2.85 6.78
C ARG A 95 -2.57 -3.42 5.57
N PRO A 96 -2.09 -3.17 4.33
CA PRO A 96 -2.71 -3.74 3.13
C PRO A 96 -2.76 -5.26 3.19
N VAL A 97 -3.79 -5.88 2.65
CA VAL A 97 -3.92 -7.36 2.51
C VAL A 97 -3.05 -7.87 1.34
N ALA A 98 -1.90 -7.24 1.11
CA ALA A 98 -1.03 -7.60 0.00
C ALA A 98 -0.20 -8.84 0.35
N ASN A 99 -0.31 -9.87 -0.51
CA ASN A 99 0.24 -11.19 -0.23
C ASN A 99 1.66 -11.39 -0.75
N ARG A 100 2.12 -10.58 -1.73
CA ARG A 100 3.48 -10.66 -2.32
C ARG A 100 3.97 -9.30 -2.82
N LEU A 101 5.16 -8.88 -2.38
CA LEU A 101 5.86 -7.66 -2.84
C LEU A 101 6.06 -7.64 -4.37
N GLN A 102 6.27 -8.82 -4.95
CA GLN A 102 6.52 -9.02 -6.38
C GLN A 102 5.28 -8.78 -7.26
N ALA A 103 4.09 -8.65 -6.69
CA ALA A 103 2.84 -8.46 -7.43
C ALA A 103 2.39 -6.99 -7.48
N ILE A 104 3.14 -6.08 -6.86
CA ILE A 104 2.75 -4.68 -6.74
C ILE A 104 3.62 -3.85 -7.66
N SER A 105 3.02 -3.29 -8.69
CA SER A 105 3.69 -2.35 -9.57
C SER A 105 3.75 -0.96 -8.93
N LEU A 106 4.79 -0.19 -9.24
CA LEU A 106 4.87 1.20 -8.79
C LEU A 106 3.75 2.07 -9.35
N LEU A 107 3.17 1.70 -10.49
CA LEU A 107 2.00 2.39 -11.03
C LEU A 107 0.77 2.20 -10.14
N GLN A 108 0.54 0.99 -9.61
CA GLN A 108 -0.55 0.76 -8.66
C GLN A 108 -0.39 1.63 -7.41
N LEU A 109 0.83 1.77 -6.89
CA LEU A 109 1.11 2.66 -5.75
C LEU A 109 0.96 4.14 -6.09
N LYS A 110 1.26 4.55 -7.33
CA LYS A 110 1.11 5.92 -7.80
C LYS A 110 -0.35 6.31 -8.03
N GLU A 111 -1.17 5.38 -8.51
CA GLU A 111 -2.55 5.64 -8.93
C GLU A 111 -3.57 5.43 -7.80
N HIS A 112 -3.36 4.43 -6.94
CA HIS A 112 -4.32 3.98 -5.94
C HIS A 112 -3.88 4.29 -4.50
N ASP A 113 -4.81 4.78 -3.67
CA ASP A 113 -4.79 4.51 -2.24
C ASP A 113 -5.14 3.02 -2.10
N LEU A 114 -4.19 2.16 -1.73
CA LEU A 114 -4.49 0.75 -1.45
C LEU A 114 -5.43 0.71 -0.24
N TYR A 115 -6.66 0.27 -0.47
CA TYR A 115 -7.71 0.18 0.56
C TYR A 115 -7.25 -0.71 1.71
N MET A 116 -7.25 -0.13 2.91
CA MET A 116 -7.04 -0.86 4.17
C MET A 116 -8.41 -1.38 4.61
N ASP A 117 -8.63 -2.70 4.56
CA ASP A 117 -9.86 -3.28 5.11
C ASP A 117 -9.91 -3.06 6.63
N ASP A 118 -11.03 -2.48 7.09
CA ASP A 118 -11.46 -2.60 8.47
C ASP A 118 -11.93 -4.04 8.68
N GLU A 119 -11.17 -4.81 9.47
CA GLU A 119 -11.59 -6.13 9.91
C GLU A 119 -12.73 -5.97 10.93
N ALA A 120 -13.94 -5.77 10.41
CA ALA A 120 -15.18 -5.86 11.14
C ALA A 120 -16.23 -6.54 10.24
N LYS A 121 -16.21 -7.89 10.22
CA LYS A 121 -17.35 -8.81 10.27
C LYS A 121 -16.97 -10.17 9.66
N PHE A 122 -16.41 -11.05 10.49
CA PHE A 122 -16.59 -12.49 10.35
C PHE A 122 -17.30 -13.03 11.59
N GLN A 123 -18.61 -12.82 11.64
CA GLN A 123 -19.53 -13.73 12.32
C GLN A 123 -20.82 -13.76 11.52
N SER A 124 -20.93 -14.78 10.67
CA SER A 124 -22.12 -15.59 10.44
C SER A 124 -22.03 -16.17 9.04
N GLN A 125 -21.53 -17.40 8.94
CA GLN A 125 -22.06 -18.45 8.07
C GLN A 125 -21.11 -19.64 8.01
N LYS A 126 -21.36 -20.65 8.85
CA LYS A 126 -21.70 -22.02 8.41
C LYS A 126 -21.73 -22.96 9.62
N SER A 127 -22.90 -23.54 9.88
CA SER A 127 -23.11 -24.99 10.11
C SER A 127 -24.61 -25.19 10.38
N GLY A 128 -25.40 -26.00 9.69
CA GLY A 128 -25.11 -26.94 8.62
C GLY A 128 -26.41 -27.35 7.89
N GLU A 129 -26.23 -27.76 6.64
CA GLU A 129 -27.07 -28.71 5.89
C GLU A 129 -26.87 -30.09 6.54
N ILE A 130 -27.81 -31.02 6.77
CA ILE A 130 -28.72 -31.84 5.94
C ILE A 130 -29.40 -32.80 6.97
N VAL A 131 -30.63 -33.34 6.91
CA VAL A 131 -31.25 -34.40 6.09
C VAL A 131 -32.66 -34.58 6.71
N GLY A 132 -33.80 -34.52 6.00
CA GLY A 132 -34.44 -35.71 5.42
C GLY A 132 -35.89 -35.94 5.90
N LEU A 133 -36.80 -36.07 4.91
CA LEU A 133 -37.89 -37.06 4.79
C LEU A 133 -39.16 -37.00 5.69
N HIS A 134 -40.28 -36.92 4.96
CA HIS A 134 -41.59 -37.57 5.20
C HIS A 134 -42.42 -37.15 6.43
N ALA A 135 -43.58 -36.52 6.20
CA ALA A 135 -44.86 -37.22 6.00
C ALA A 135 -46.04 -36.24 6.14
N SER A 136 -46.96 -36.36 5.20
CA SER A 136 -48.38 -36.01 5.28
C SER A 136 -49.05 -36.55 6.55
N SER A 137 -49.97 -35.77 7.15
CA SER A 137 -51.40 -36.10 7.31
C SER A 137 -52.07 -35.33 8.46
N SER A 138 -53.33 -35.00 8.21
CA SER A 138 -54.36 -34.38 9.04
C SER A 138 -54.54 -34.97 10.44
N THR A 139 -54.87 -34.12 11.43
CA THR A 139 -56.22 -33.90 11.99
C THR A 139 -56.18 -32.75 13.00
#